data_AF-A0A139BVI0-F1
#
_entry.id   AF-A0A139BVI0-F1
#
_cell.length_a   1.000
_cell.length_b   1.000
_cell.length_c   1.000
_cell.angle_alpha   90.00
_cell.angle_beta   90.00
_cell.angle_gamma   90.00
#
_symmetry.space_group_name_H-M   'P 1'
#
loop_
_entity.id
_entity.type
_entity.pdbx_description
1 polymer ?
#
loop_
_entity_poly.entity_id
_entity_poly.type
_entity_poly.pdbx_seq_one_letter_code
_entity_poly.pdbx_strand_id
1 'polypeptide(L)'
;MSNITANMNVGYIDDAIQMLTTYAKEDSLKPLISILEALKQDLHNESLLAELTGAWRNLGVYQGTVLTYVPYFYTLIPDDIFGDNLKK
;
A
#
# COMPACT_ATOMS: atom_id res chain seq x y z
N MET A 1 -10.49 -15.69 -11.24
CA MET A 1 -10.51 -14.22 -11.16
C MET A 1 -11.07 -13.87 -9.79
N SER A 2 -10.19 -13.68 -8.79
CA SER A 2 -10.64 -13.40 -7.42
C SER A 2 -10.93 -11.91 -7.29
N ASN A 3 -12.08 -11.58 -6.69
CA ASN A 3 -12.52 -10.24 -6.33
C ASN A 3 -11.58 -9.62 -5.27
N ILE A 4 -10.36 -9.21 -5.65
CA ILE A 4 -9.38 -8.64 -4.71
C ILE A 4 -9.83 -7.27 -4.19
N THR A 5 -10.56 -6.50 -5.00
CA THR A 5 -11.10 -5.18 -4.64
C THR A 5 -12.27 -5.19 -3.65
N ALA A 6 -12.83 -6.36 -3.30
CA ALA A 6 -13.97 -6.44 -2.38
C ALA A 6 -13.58 -6.31 -0.89
N ASN A 7 -12.29 -6.36 -0.55
CA ASN A 7 -11.82 -6.36 0.84
C ASN A 7 -11.15 -5.06 1.30
N MET A 8 -10.91 -4.08 0.41
CA MET A 8 -10.39 -2.79 0.83
C MET A 8 -11.50 -2.00 1.53
N ASN A 9 -11.43 -1.93 2.86
CA ASN A 9 -12.29 -1.10 3.68
C ASN A 9 -11.45 -0.11 4.49
N VAL A 10 -12.11 0.94 4.98
CA VAL A 10 -11.47 1.98 5.79
C VAL A 10 -10.73 1.39 7.00
N GLY A 11 -11.23 0.32 7.61
CA GLY A 11 -10.60 -0.33 8.76
C GLY A 11 -9.22 -0.93 8.45
N TYR A 12 -9.05 -1.57 7.30
CA TYR A 12 -7.73 -2.09 6.88
C TYR A 12 -6.74 -0.97 6.56
N ILE A 13 -7.21 0.13 5.98
CA ILE A 13 -6.37 1.29 5.69
C ILE A 13 -5.96 1.99 7.00
N ASP A 14 -6.89 2.16 7.94
CA ASP A 14 -6.60 2.75 9.25
C ASP A 14 -5.62 1.89 10.06
N ASP A 15 -5.80 0.57 10.08
CA ASP A 15 -4.86 -0.35 10.74
C ASP A 15 -3.46 -0.27 10.09
N ALA A 16 -3.38 -0.26 8.75
CA ALA A 16 -2.12 -0.12 8.05
C ALA A 16 -1.42 1.21 8.39
N ILE A 17 -2.14 2.33 8.38
CA ILE A 17 -1.60 3.64 8.78
C ILE A 17 -1.11 3.60 10.23
N GLN A 18 -1.90 3.04 11.14
CA GLN A 18 -1.53 2.94 12.55
C GLN A 18 -0.26 2.10 12.75
N MET A 19 -0.18 0.94 12.10
CA MET A 19 0.98 0.05 12.20
C MET A 19 2.25 0.71 11.64
N LEU A 20 2.15 1.33 10.47
CA LEU A 20 3.28 2.01 9.84
C LEU A 20 3.73 3.23 10.64
N THR A 21 2.80 4.08 11.10
CA THR A 21 3.16 5.27 11.89
C THR A 21 3.72 4.93 13.27
N THR A 22 3.30 3.82 13.87
CA THR A 22 3.78 3.39 15.19
C THR A 22 5.17 2.76 15.12
N TYR A 23 5.40 1.91 14.13
CA TYR A 23 6.58 1.04 14.11
C TYR A 23 7.59 1.34 12.98
N ALA A 24 7.15 1.96 11.89
CA ALA A 24 7.99 2.26 10.74
C ALA A 24 8.34 3.76 10.72
N LYS A 25 9.54 4.08 11.25
CA LYS A 25 10.02 5.46 11.44
C LYS A 25 10.74 6.03 10.23
N GLU A 26 10.76 5.31 9.12
CA GLU A 26 11.46 5.67 7.90
C GLU A 26 10.72 6.79 7.16
N ASP A 27 11.40 7.92 6.95
CA ASP A 27 10.83 9.06 6.21
C ASP A 27 10.40 8.68 4.78
N SER A 28 11.04 7.66 4.20
CA SER A 28 10.68 7.10 2.89
C SER A 28 9.25 6.54 2.83
N LEU A 29 8.62 6.25 3.96
CA LEU A 29 7.23 5.75 4.02
C LEU A 29 6.19 6.88 4.05
N LYS A 30 6.59 8.13 4.29
CA LYS A 30 5.66 9.27 4.35
C LYS A 30 4.76 9.39 3.10
N PRO A 31 5.29 9.29 1.86
CA PRO A 31 4.43 9.34 0.67
C PRO A 31 3.39 8.22 0.64
N LEU A 32 3.78 7.01 1.05
CA LEU A 32 2.87 5.86 1.11
C LEU A 32 1.73 6.11 2.12
N ILE A 33 2.07 6.60 3.32
CA ILE A 33 1.09 6.90 4.38
C ILE A 33 0.13 8.00 3.94
N SER A 34 0.62 9.07 3.30
CA SER A 34 -0.24 10.13 2.76
C SER A 34 -1.24 9.64 1.73
N ILE A 35 -0.85 8.71 0.85
CA ILE A 35 -1.75 8.12 -0.15
C ILE A 35 -2.82 7.26 0.53
N LEU A 36 -2.45 6.46 1.54
CA LEU A 36 -3.41 5.69 2.33
C LEU A 36 -4.43 6.59 3.05
N GLU A 37 -4.00 7.71 3.61
CA GLU A 37 -4.89 8.70 4.22
C GLU A 37 -5.87 9.30 3.22
N ALA A 38 -5.42 9.56 1.98
CA ALA A 38 -6.28 10.05 0.90
C ALA A 38 -7.28 8.98 0.44
N LEU A 39 -6.82 7.72 0.26
CA LEU A 39 -7.67 6.59 -0.12
C LEU A 39 -8.77 6.32 0.92
N LYS A 40 -8.53 6.62 2.20
CA LYS A 40 -9.58 6.51 3.21
C LYS A 40 -10.81 7.38 2.91
N GLN A 41 -10.62 8.54 2.27
CA GLN A 41 -11.72 9.44 1.89
C GLN A 41 -12.44 8.97 0.63
N ASP A 42 -11.72 8.29 -0.27
CA ASP A 42 -12.23 7.80 -1.54
C ASP A 42 -11.51 6.48 -1.93
N LEU A 43 -12.07 5.36 -1.47
CA LEU A 43 -11.46 4.02 -1.58
C LEU A 43 -11.30 3.53 -3.03
N HIS A 44 -12.08 4.09 -3.95
CA HIS A 44 -12.13 3.65 -5.35
C HIS A 44 -11.51 4.67 -6.30
N ASN A 45 -10.76 5.63 -5.76
CA ASN A 45 -10.07 6.61 -6.57
C ASN A 45 -8.92 5.95 -7.37
N GLU A 46 -9.15 5.74 -8.66
CA GLU A 46 -8.18 5.09 -9.54
C GLU A 46 -6.82 5.82 -9.59
N SER A 47 -6.82 7.16 -9.48
CA SER A 47 -5.58 7.95 -9.46
C SER A 47 -4.77 7.66 -8.20
N LEU A 48 -5.42 7.67 -7.02
CA LEU A 48 -4.75 7.38 -5.76
C LEU A 48 -4.28 5.93 -5.68
N LEU A 49 -5.02 4.99 -6.27
CA LEU A 49 -4.60 3.59 -6.36
C LEU A 49 -3.36 3.42 -7.27
N ALA A 50 -3.30 4.14 -8.39
CA ALA A 50 -2.11 4.15 -9.24
C ALA A 50 -0.91 4.80 -8.54
N GLU A 51 -1.14 5.89 -7.80
CA GLU A 51 -0.12 6.53 -6.96
C GLU A 51 0.39 5.59 -5.85
N LEU A 52 -0.51 4.81 -5.22
CA LEU A 52 -0.15 3.83 -4.20
C LEU A 52 0.80 2.78 -4.76
N THR A 53 0.49 2.24 -5.95
CA THR A 53 1.37 1.30 -6.66
C THR A 53 2.73 1.92 -7.00
N GLY A 54 2.74 3.18 -7.43
CA GLY A 54 3.97 3.93 -7.72
C GLY A 54 4.83 4.15 -6.47
N ALA A 55 4.22 4.61 -5.38
CA ALA A 55 4.88 4.80 -4.10
C ALA A 55 5.46 3.50 -3.57
N TRP A 56 4.68 2.40 -3.62
CA TRP A 56 5.14 1.06 -3.26
C TRP A 56 6.39 0.63 -4.03
N ARG A 57 6.38 0.76 -5.36
CA ARG A 57 7.54 0.39 -6.22
C ARG A 57 8.77 1.23 -5.91
N ASN A 58 8.60 2.49 -5.50
CA ASN A 58 9.69 3.41 -5.17
C ASN A 58 10.27 3.21 -3.75
N LEU A 59 9.66 2.38 -2.90
CA LEU A 59 10.18 2.11 -1.55
C LEU A 59 11.50 1.31 -1.54
N GLY A 60 11.77 0.53 -2.58
CA GLY A 60 12.95 -0.34 -2.65
C GLY A 60 13.03 -1.26 -1.43
N VAL A 61 14.15 -1.19 -0.69
CA VAL A 61 14.39 -2.03 0.50
C VAL A 61 13.33 -1.87 1.60
N TYR A 62 12.65 -0.73 1.66
CA TYR A 62 11.63 -0.44 2.67
C TYR A 62 10.29 -1.13 2.42
N GLN A 63 10.12 -1.79 1.27
CA GLN A 63 9.01 -2.73 1.05
C GLN A 63 8.98 -3.82 2.12
N GLY A 64 10.15 -4.31 2.54
CA GLY A 64 10.27 -5.30 3.61
C GLY A 64 9.76 -4.77 4.95
N THR A 65 10.01 -3.50 5.27
CA THR A 65 9.50 -2.85 6.49
C THR A 65 7.98 -2.80 6.46
N VAL A 66 7.38 -2.40 5.34
CA VAL A 66 5.92 -2.37 5.20
C VAL A 66 5.32 -3.76 5.40
N LEU A 67 5.86 -4.80 4.75
CA LEU A 67 5.36 -6.17 4.88
C LEU A 67 5.59 -6.78 6.25
N THR A 68 6.57 -6.28 7.01
CA THR A 68 6.82 -6.71 8.40
C THR A 68 5.68 -6.28 9.32
N TYR A 69 5.20 -5.05 9.18
CA TYR A 69 4.16 -4.50 10.06
C TYR A 69 2.74 -4.65 9.49
N VAL A 70 2.62 -4.67 8.16
CA VAL A 70 1.37 -4.78 7.42
C VAL A 70 1.49 -5.95 6.43
N PRO A 71 1.51 -7.21 6.91
CA PRO A 71 1.72 -8.37 6.05
C PRO A 71 0.61 -8.57 5.01
N TYR A 72 -0.57 -8.00 5.25
CA TYR A 72 -1.71 -8.01 4.33
C TYR A 72 -1.68 -6.89 3.29
N PHE A 73 -0.61 -6.09 3.21
CA PHE A 73 -0.51 -4.94 2.31
C PHE A 73 -0.74 -5.29 0.83
N TYR A 74 -0.41 -6.52 0.42
CA TYR A 74 -0.69 -7.05 -0.93
C TYR A 74 -2.18 -7.06 -1.31
N THR A 75 -3.08 -6.99 -0.33
CA THR A 75 -4.53 -6.89 -0.55
C THR A 75 -5.00 -5.46 -0.80
N LEU A 76 -4.18 -4.47 -0.45
CA LEU A 76 -4.47 -3.04 -0.63
C LEU A 76 -3.98 -2.51 -1.97
N ILE A 77 -3.10 -3.23 -2.66
CA ILE A 77 -2.62 -2.81 -3.98
C ILE A 77 -3.41 -3.58 -5.04
N PRO A 78 -4.03 -2.90 -6.02
CA PRO A 78 -4.78 -3.56 -7.09
C PRO A 78 -3.88 -4.30 -8.08
N ASP A 79 -2.64 -3.84 -8.23
CA ASP A 79 -1.59 -4.47 -9.04
C ASP A 79 -0.79 -5.52 -8.24
N ASP A 80 -0.17 -6.46 -8.96
CA ASP A 80 0.80 -7.38 -8.37
C ASP A 80 1.97 -6.60 -7.73
N ILE A 81 2.07 -6.71 -6.39
CA ILE A 81 3.08 -6.03 -5.58
C ILE A 81 4.50 -6.54 -5.82
N PHE A 82 4.65 -7.77 -6.33
CA PHE A 82 5.93 -8.39 -6.60
C PHE A 82 6.42 -8.12 -8.02
N GLY A 83 5.54 -7.63 -8.89
CA GLY A 83 5.85 -7.15 -10.22
C GLY A 83 6.58 -8.20 -11.06
N ASP A 84 5.86 -9.05 -11.76
CA ASP A 84 6.40 -9.77 -12.92
C ASP A 84 6.69 -8.78 -14.08
N ASN A 85 7.74 -7.98 -13.94
CA ASN A 85 8.47 -7.38 -15.05
C ASN A 85 9.89 -7.97 -15.10
N LEU A 86 9.97 -9.31 -15.10
CA LEU A 86 11.10 -10.01 -15.72
C LEU A 86 11.00 -9.80 -17.24
N LYS A 87 11.23 -8.57 -17.72
CA LYS A 87 11.57 -8.39 -19.13
C LYS A 87 12.97 -8.99 -19.31
N LYS A 88 13.01 -10.19 -19.89
CA LYS A 88 14.22 -10.77 -20.51
C LYS A 88 14.84 -9.80 -21.50
#